data_AF-A0A1Q3HAG9-F1
#
_entry.id   AF-A0A1Q3HAG9-F1
#
_cell.length_a   1.000
_cell.length_b   1.000
_cell.length_c   1.000
_cell.angle_alpha   90.00
_cell.angle_beta   90.00
_cell.angle_gamma   90.00
#
_symmetry.space_group_name_H-M   'P 1'
#
loop_
_entity.id
_entity.type
_entity.pdbx_description
1 polymer ?
#
loop_
_entity_poly.entity_id
_entity_poly.type
_entity_poly.pdbx_seq_one_letter_code
_entity_poly.pdbx_strand_id
1 'polypeptide(L)'
;MTESPSARLLAMFHEAGIPFDSVEDAWRRAEHLSPLLGWLTASFPGEEAFRTCSEWLRLCASRIDGGEPAAALFAQARGNAPRQAHVAAGKLVDLRNECILARRPAAAAFADASNHLCEVWAAVTTHEEDGDTEPWGRAKAAAVAMVTAWLYQQDLKEEDKQARSLARVELTRLLREARASVRPDQS
;
A
#
# COMPACT_ATOMS: atom_id res chain seq x y z
N MET A 1 2.83 -4.00 -26.19
CA MET A 1 1.53 -3.97 -25.49
C MET A 1 1.81 -4.23 -24.04
N THR A 2 1.58 -3.26 -23.15
CA THR A 2 1.69 -3.45 -21.71
C THR A 2 0.58 -4.40 -21.27
N GLU A 3 0.95 -5.46 -20.56
CA GLU A 3 0.01 -6.40 -19.96
C GLU A 3 -0.91 -5.65 -18.97
N SER A 4 -2.22 -5.94 -18.99
CA SER A 4 -3.16 -5.31 -18.06
C SER A 4 -2.81 -5.69 -16.60
N PRO A 5 -3.05 -4.82 -15.59
CA PRO A 5 -2.82 -5.15 -14.19
C PRO A 5 -3.48 -6.48 -13.77
N SER A 6 -4.67 -6.74 -14.28
CA SER A 6 -5.45 -7.96 -14.05
C SER A 6 -4.76 -9.22 -14.59
N ALA A 7 -4.22 -9.17 -15.80
CA ALA A 7 -3.50 -10.30 -16.39
C ALA A 7 -2.20 -10.58 -15.61
N ARG A 8 -1.43 -9.54 -15.28
CA ARG A 8 -0.19 -9.69 -14.48
C ARG A 8 -0.47 -10.25 -13.08
N LEU A 9 -1.55 -9.82 -12.42
CA LEU A 9 -1.96 -10.37 -11.12
C LEU A 9 -2.21 -11.88 -11.18
N LEU A 10 -3.00 -12.32 -12.17
CA LEU A 10 -3.33 -13.73 -12.34
C LEU A 10 -2.10 -14.55 -12.73
N ALA A 11 -1.23 -14.02 -13.60
CA ALA A 11 0.03 -14.65 -13.96
C ALA A 11 0.94 -14.86 -12.74
N MET A 12 1.12 -13.83 -11.89
CA MET A 12 1.91 -13.94 -10.67
C MET A 12 1.40 -15.05 -9.73
N PHE A 13 0.09 -15.15 -9.56
CA PHE A 13 -0.51 -16.19 -8.73
C PHE A 13 -0.39 -17.58 -9.36
N HIS A 14 -0.55 -17.67 -10.68
CA HIS A 14 -0.35 -18.92 -11.42
C HIS A 14 1.09 -19.43 -11.31
N GLU A 15 2.09 -18.56 -11.51
CA GLU A 15 3.52 -18.88 -11.35
C GLU A 15 3.88 -19.31 -9.92
N ALA A 16 3.18 -18.77 -8.92
CA ALA A 16 3.32 -19.18 -7.53
C ALA A 16 2.58 -20.50 -7.18
N GLY A 17 1.90 -21.13 -8.14
CA GLY A 17 1.15 -22.37 -7.94
C GLY A 17 -0.21 -22.20 -7.26
N ILE A 18 -0.77 -20.98 -7.28
CA ILE A 18 -2.05 -20.63 -6.64
C ILE A 18 -3.02 -20.11 -7.71
N PRO A 19 -3.63 -20.97 -8.54
CA PRO A 19 -4.51 -20.51 -9.60
C PRO A 19 -5.80 -19.88 -9.04
N PHE A 20 -6.21 -18.76 -9.64
CA PHE A 20 -7.52 -18.13 -9.42
C PHE A 20 -8.26 -18.02 -10.73
N ASP A 21 -9.59 -18.19 -10.69
CA ASP A 21 -10.44 -18.16 -11.89
C ASP A 21 -10.62 -16.73 -12.44
N SER A 22 -10.46 -15.72 -11.58
CA SER A 22 -10.59 -14.31 -11.93
C SER A 22 -9.90 -13.41 -10.91
N VAL A 23 -9.74 -12.13 -11.25
CA VAL A 23 -9.22 -11.11 -10.33
C VAL A 23 -10.12 -10.96 -9.09
N GLU A 24 -11.45 -11.04 -9.26
CA GLU A 24 -12.36 -10.99 -8.12
C GLU A 24 -12.23 -12.22 -7.20
N ASP A 25 -11.96 -13.40 -7.77
CA ASP A 25 -11.65 -14.59 -6.95
C ASP A 25 -10.34 -14.42 -6.18
N ALA A 26 -9.31 -13.89 -6.83
CA ALA A 26 -8.04 -13.55 -6.18
C ALA A 26 -8.25 -12.54 -5.03
N TRP A 27 -9.01 -11.48 -5.26
CA TRP A 27 -9.34 -10.50 -4.22
C TRP A 27 -10.09 -11.10 -3.03
N ARG A 28 -10.99 -12.05 -3.27
CA ARG A 28 -11.77 -12.72 -2.22
C ARG A 28 -10.91 -13.69 -1.38
N ARG A 29 -9.96 -14.39 -1.99
CA ARG A 29 -9.30 -15.56 -1.37
C ARG A 29 -7.80 -15.38 -1.11
N ALA A 30 -7.07 -14.61 -1.92
CA ALA A 30 -5.61 -14.55 -1.82
C ALA A 30 -5.12 -13.86 -0.55
N GLU A 31 -4.31 -14.54 0.26
CA GLU A 31 -3.72 -14.00 1.51
C GLU A 31 -2.45 -13.16 1.27
N HIS A 32 -2.13 -12.86 0.01
CA HIS A 32 -0.88 -12.21 -0.37
C HIS A 32 -1.10 -10.71 -0.60
N LEU A 33 -0.64 -9.90 0.35
CA LEU A 33 -0.78 -8.44 0.33
C LEU A 33 -0.13 -7.79 -0.90
N SER A 34 1.13 -8.14 -1.20
CA SER A 34 1.94 -7.45 -2.22
C SER A 34 1.35 -7.55 -3.63
N PRO A 35 0.90 -8.72 -4.13
CA PRO A 35 0.22 -8.80 -5.43
C PRO A 35 -1.05 -7.94 -5.50
N LEU A 36 -1.88 -7.93 -4.46
CA LEU A 36 -3.12 -7.14 -4.43
C LEU A 36 -2.84 -5.63 -4.40
N LEU A 37 -1.85 -5.19 -3.62
CA LEU A 37 -1.37 -3.81 -3.66
C LEU A 37 -0.77 -3.46 -5.03
N GLY A 38 -0.03 -4.37 -5.65
CA GLY A 38 0.56 -4.19 -6.98
C GLY A 38 -0.51 -3.99 -8.05
N TRP A 39 -1.63 -4.72 -7.96
CA TRP A 39 -2.78 -4.51 -8.85
C TRP A 39 -3.38 -3.10 -8.66
N LEU A 40 -3.50 -2.62 -7.42
CA LEU A 40 -4.00 -1.26 -7.14
C LEU A 40 -3.06 -0.18 -7.67
N THR A 41 -1.76 -0.25 -7.35
CA THR A 41 -0.78 0.75 -7.78
C THR A 41 -0.61 0.77 -9.28
N ALA A 42 -0.63 -0.39 -9.95
CA ALA A 42 -0.60 -0.49 -11.41
C ALA A 42 -1.90 0.00 -12.08
N SER A 43 -2.97 0.21 -11.29
CA SER A 43 -4.23 0.79 -11.75
C SER A 43 -4.31 2.30 -11.50
N PHE A 44 -3.26 2.95 -10.97
CA PHE A 44 -3.17 4.40 -10.92
C PHE A 44 -3.10 4.98 -12.36
N PRO A 45 -3.70 6.17 -12.61
CA PRO A 45 -4.31 7.09 -11.65
C PRO A 45 -5.83 6.84 -11.44
N GLY A 46 -6.29 5.59 -11.57
CA GLY A 46 -7.69 5.22 -11.33
C GLY A 46 -8.18 5.62 -9.94
N GLU A 47 -9.27 6.39 -9.90
CA GLU A 47 -9.84 6.96 -8.66
C GLU A 47 -10.13 5.90 -7.60
N GLU A 48 -10.74 4.79 -8.02
CA GLU A 48 -11.10 3.71 -7.11
C GLU A 48 -9.87 3.06 -6.46
N ALA A 49 -8.79 2.89 -7.24
CA ALA A 49 -7.54 2.34 -6.73
C ALA A 49 -6.91 3.27 -5.69
N PHE A 50 -6.86 4.58 -5.97
CA PHE A 50 -6.35 5.57 -5.02
C PHE A 50 -7.18 5.61 -3.74
N ARG A 51 -8.52 5.65 -3.86
CA ARG A 51 -9.43 5.64 -2.72
C ARG A 51 -9.27 4.38 -1.87
N THR A 52 -9.11 3.22 -2.50
CA THR A 52 -8.85 1.96 -1.81
C THR A 52 -7.54 2.00 -1.02
N CYS A 53 -6.45 2.49 -1.62
CA CYS A 53 -5.17 2.67 -0.92
C CYS A 53 -5.28 3.66 0.24
N SER A 54 -5.95 4.80 0.02
CA SER A 54 -6.14 5.82 1.06
C SER A 54 -6.95 5.28 2.24
N GLU A 55 -8.03 4.56 1.96
CA GLU A 55 -8.87 3.96 3.00
C GLU A 55 -8.14 2.82 3.73
N TRP A 56 -7.35 2.01 3.02
CA TRP A 56 -6.51 1.00 3.64
C TRP A 56 -5.48 1.61 4.59
N LEU A 57 -4.80 2.68 4.18
CA LEU A 57 -3.89 3.42 5.06
C LEU A 57 -4.62 3.99 6.27
N ARG A 58 -5.83 4.53 6.11
CA ARG A 58 -6.66 5.01 7.23
C ARG A 58 -7.00 3.89 8.22
N LEU A 59 -7.43 2.72 7.73
CA LEU A 59 -7.72 1.56 8.56
C LEU A 59 -6.47 1.06 9.30
N CYS A 60 -5.33 0.96 8.61
CA CYS A 60 -4.06 0.57 9.22
C CYS A 60 -3.57 1.60 10.26
N ALA A 61 -3.73 2.90 9.99
CA ALA A 61 -3.37 3.98 10.92
C ALA A 61 -4.17 3.90 12.24
N SER A 62 -5.41 3.40 12.21
CA SER A 62 -6.19 3.17 13.45
C SER A 62 -5.59 2.10 14.37
N ARG A 63 -4.64 1.30 13.84
CA ARG A 63 -3.95 0.22 14.57
C ARG A 63 -2.50 0.53 14.87
N ILE A 64 -1.95 1.63 14.36
CA ILE A 64 -0.53 2.00 14.48
C ILE A 64 -0.44 3.39 15.12
N ASP A 65 0.12 3.46 16.32
CA ASP A 65 0.29 4.72 17.03
C ASP A 65 1.18 5.67 16.24
N GLY A 66 0.72 6.91 16.07
CA GLY A 66 1.35 7.91 15.21
C GLY A 66 1.24 7.65 13.70
N GLY A 67 0.41 6.71 13.24
CA GLY A 67 0.19 6.44 11.81
C GLY A 67 -0.73 7.46 11.10
N GLU A 68 -1.62 8.13 11.85
CA GLU A 68 -2.61 9.07 11.29
C GLU A 68 -1.99 10.17 10.40
N PRO A 69 -0.90 10.86 10.79
CA PRO A 69 -0.32 11.92 9.96
C PRO A 69 0.13 11.44 8.58
N ALA A 70 0.69 10.22 8.49
CA ALA A 70 1.12 9.64 7.22
C ALA A 70 -0.07 9.28 6.32
N ALA A 71 -1.13 8.68 6.88
CA ALA A 71 -2.35 8.40 6.12
C ALA A 71 -3.01 9.69 5.60
N ALA A 72 -3.03 10.75 6.41
CA ALA A 72 -3.55 12.05 6.02
C ALA A 72 -2.71 12.70 4.90
N LEU A 73 -1.38 12.60 4.96
CA LEU A 73 -0.49 13.10 3.91
C LEU A 73 -0.72 12.36 2.58
N PHE A 74 -0.85 11.04 2.60
CA PHE A 74 -1.19 10.28 1.39
C PHE A 74 -2.53 10.73 0.81
N ALA A 75 -3.58 10.89 1.63
CA ALA A 75 -4.89 11.35 1.14
C ALA A 75 -4.81 12.74 0.46
N GLN A 76 -3.94 13.62 0.95
CA GLN A 76 -3.71 14.95 0.36
C GLN A 76 -3.00 14.89 -1.01
N ALA A 77 -2.37 13.76 -1.39
CA ALA A 77 -1.65 13.62 -2.66
C ALA A 77 -2.56 13.74 -3.90
N ARG A 78 -3.88 13.52 -3.75
CA ARG A 78 -4.89 13.73 -4.82
C ARG A 78 -5.32 15.19 -4.98
N GLY A 79 -4.84 16.11 -4.14
CA GLY A 79 -5.22 17.52 -4.23
C GLY A 79 -4.87 18.15 -5.58
N ASN A 80 -5.65 19.16 -5.99
CA ASN A 80 -5.55 19.79 -7.32
C ASN A 80 -4.37 20.75 -7.49
N ALA A 81 -3.50 20.90 -6.47
CA ALA A 81 -2.35 21.79 -6.56
C ALA A 81 -1.26 21.18 -7.45
N PRO A 82 -0.48 22.02 -8.18
CA PRO A 82 0.63 21.52 -9.01
C PRO A 82 1.61 20.69 -8.19
N ARG A 83 1.99 19.50 -8.69
CA ARG A 83 2.92 18.57 -8.04
C ARG A 83 2.55 18.21 -6.59
N GLN A 84 1.26 18.30 -6.22
CA GLN A 84 0.79 18.01 -4.86
C GLN A 84 1.23 16.61 -4.36
N ALA A 85 1.22 15.62 -5.24
CA ALA A 85 1.67 14.27 -4.93
C ALA A 85 3.17 14.19 -4.56
N HIS A 86 4.03 14.95 -5.25
CA HIS A 86 5.46 15.06 -4.91
C HIS A 86 5.67 15.75 -3.56
N VAL A 87 4.88 16.79 -3.28
CA VAL A 87 4.92 17.48 -1.99
C VAL A 87 4.50 16.53 -0.86
N ALA A 88 3.46 15.72 -1.07
CA ALA A 88 3.03 14.72 -0.11
C ALA A 88 4.10 13.64 0.11
N ALA A 89 4.73 13.13 -0.96
CA ALA A 89 5.83 12.16 -0.87
C ALA A 89 7.02 12.74 -0.08
N GLY A 90 7.44 13.97 -0.38
CA GLY A 90 8.50 14.65 0.37
C GLY A 90 8.19 14.78 1.87
N LYS A 91 6.96 15.20 2.22
CA LYS A 91 6.51 15.29 3.61
C LYS A 91 6.46 13.92 4.32
N LEU A 92 6.18 12.84 3.60
CA LEU A 92 6.22 11.48 4.17
C LEU A 92 7.65 11.04 4.50
N VAL A 93 8.63 11.43 3.68
CA VAL A 93 10.07 11.21 3.98
C VAL A 93 10.49 12.00 5.23
N ASP A 94 10.07 13.26 5.33
CA ASP A 94 10.34 14.09 6.51
C ASP A 94 9.72 13.48 7.77
N LEU A 95 8.44 13.10 7.71
CA LEU A 95 7.72 12.45 8.81
C LEU A 95 8.40 11.14 9.24
N ARG A 96 8.85 10.31 8.29
CA ARG A 96 9.62 9.10 8.59
C ARG A 96 10.86 9.43 9.41
N ASN A 97 11.64 10.42 8.98
CA ASN A 97 12.88 10.82 9.65
C ASN A 97 12.59 11.38 11.05
N GLU A 98 11.55 12.20 11.22
CA GLU A 98 11.09 12.69 12.52
C GLU A 98 10.71 11.54 13.47
N CYS A 99 9.98 10.53 12.98
CA CYS A 99 9.62 9.35 13.77
C CYS A 99 10.85 8.52 14.18
N ILE A 100 11.85 8.40 13.32
CA ILE A 100 13.13 7.73 13.66
C ILE A 100 13.83 8.48 14.80
N LEU A 101 13.96 9.81 14.68
CA LEU A 101 14.58 10.64 15.72
C LEU A 101 13.82 10.58 17.04
N ALA A 102 12.50 10.48 16.99
CA ALA A 102 11.61 10.31 18.14
C ALA A 102 11.54 8.86 18.67
N ARG A 103 12.31 7.92 18.11
CA ARG A 103 12.32 6.49 18.48
C ARG A 103 10.93 5.83 18.38
N ARG A 104 10.17 6.17 17.33
CA ARG A 104 8.86 5.58 17.00
C ARG A 104 8.98 4.74 15.72
N PRO A 105 9.55 3.51 15.80
CA PRO A 105 9.88 2.73 14.62
C PRO A 105 8.64 2.25 13.85
N ALA A 106 7.52 1.97 14.53
CA ALA A 106 6.27 1.60 13.87
C ALA A 106 5.73 2.73 12.98
N ALA A 107 5.65 3.95 13.52
CA ALA A 107 5.22 5.14 12.78
C ALA A 107 6.19 5.49 11.62
N ALA A 108 7.50 5.30 11.81
CA ALA A 108 8.48 5.51 10.75
C ALA A 108 8.28 4.53 9.59
N ALA A 109 8.13 3.24 9.87
CA ALA A 109 7.88 2.21 8.85
C ALA A 109 6.52 2.43 8.16
N PHE A 110 5.50 2.92 8.88
CA PHE A 110 4.21 3.27 8.30
C PHE A 110 4.31 4.46 7.33
N ALA A 111 5.06 5.50 7.70
CA ALA A 111 5.32 6.65 6.81
C ALA A 111 6.08 6.23 5.55
N ASP A 112 7.04 5.31 5.67
CA ASP A 112 7.79 4.74 4.55
C ASP A 112 6.89 3.93 3.60
N ALA A 113 6.00 3.09 4.15
CA ALA A 113 5.01 2.37 3.37
C ALA A 113 4.07 3.31 2.60
N SER A 114 3.63 4.38 3.25
CA SER A 114 2.79 5.42 2.64
C SER A 114 3.54 6.17 1.54
N ASN A 115 4.83 6.45 1.75
CA ASN A 115 5.69 7.12 0.76
C ASN A 115 5.81 6.30 -0.53
N HIS A 116 6.08 5.00 -0.43
CA HIS A 116 6.17 4.14 -1.61
C HIS A 116 4.91 4.18 -2.49
N LEU A 117 3.72 4.19 -1.89
CA LEU A 117 2.47 4.33 -2.64
C LEU A 117 2.31 5.75 -3.23
N CYS A 118 2.71 6.77 -2.47
CA CYS A 118 2.63 8.17 -2.87
C CYS A 118 3.55 8.50 -4.05
N GLU A 119 4.75 7.91 -4.09
CA GLU A 119 5.71 8.09 -5.19
C GLU A 119 5.19 7.51 -6.51
N VAL A 120 4.52 6.36 -6.48
CA VAL A 120 3.86 5.82 -7.69
C VAL A 120 2.74 6.75 -8.15
N TRP A 121 1.90 7.22 -7.22
CA TRP A 121 0.84 8.18 -7.55
C TRP A 121 1.42 9.47 -8.14
N ALA A 122 2.50 9.99 -7.55
CA ALA A 122 3.19 11.18 -8.04
C ALA A 122 3.71 10.98 -9.47
N ALA A 123 4.49 9.91 -9.70
CA ALA A 123 5.08 9.62 -11.00
C ALA A 123 4.02 9.48 -12.09
N VAL A 124 2.96 8.71 -11.83
CA VAL A 124 1.89 8.48 -12.82
C VAL A 124 1.08 9.74 -13.10
N THR A 125 0.83 10.59 -12.10
CA THR A 125 0.06 11.83 -12.29
C THR A 125 0.88 12.97 -12.89
N THR A 126 2.21 12.90 -12.86
CA THR A 126 3.10 13.87 -13.50
C THR A 126 3.77 13.37 -14.78
N HIS A 127 3.49 12.12 -15.19
CA HIS A 127 4.14 11.47 -16.35
C HIS A 127 5.67 11.37 -16.22
N GLU A 128 6.15 11.16 -14.99
CA GLU A 128 7.57 11.03 -14.63
C GLU A 128 7.89 9.57 -14.24
N GLU A 129 7.16 8.57 -14.75
CA GLU A 129 7.39 7.16 -14.44
C GLU A 129 8.76 6.66 -14.93
N ASP A 130 9.46 5.94 -14.05
CA ASP A 130 10.76 5.33 -14.29
C ASP A 130 10.88 3.96 -13.58
N GLY A 131 12.07 3.36 -13.63
CA GLY A 131 12.30 2.07 -12.97
C GLY A 131 12.21 2.13 -11.44
N ASP A 132 12.50 3.29 -10.84
CA ASP A 132 12.44 3.47 -9.39
C ASP A 132 11.00 3.64 -8.92
N THR A 133 10.08 4.06 -9.79
CA THR A 133 8.65 4.27 -9.49
C THR A 133 7.76 3.15 -10.04
N GLU A 134 8.34 2.01 -10.43
CA GLU A 134 7.60 0.86 -10.97
C GLU A 134 6.53 0.38 -9.97
N PRO A 135 5.25 0.29 -10.38
CA PRO A 135 4.14 0.10 -9.44
C PRO A 135 4.21 -1.16 -8.58
N TRP A 136 4.68 -2.29 -9.13
CA TRP A 136 4.71 -3.57 -8.43
C TRP A 136 5.88 -3.66 -7.45
N GLY A 137 7.03 -3.11 -7.81
CA GLY A 137 8.21 -2.96 -6.95
C GLY A 137 7.91 -2.08 -5.76
N ARG A 138 7.30 -0.91 -5.99
CA ARG A 138 6.88 -0.01 -4.91
C ARG A 138 5.77 -0.61 -4.05
N ALA A 139 4.80 -1.31 -4.63
CA ALA A 139 3.78 -2.03 -3.86
C ALA A 139 4.37 -3.14 -2.97
N LYS A 140 5.39 -3.86 -3.46
CA LYS A 140 6.12 -4.84 -2.66
C LYS A 140 6.88 -4.18 -1.51
N ALA A 141 7.56 -3.06 -1.77
CA ALA A 141 8.25 -2.30 -0.73
C ALA A 141 7.27 -1.76 0.32
N ALA A 142 6.14 -1.17 -0.11
CA ALA A 142 5.06 -0.72 0.76
C ALA A 142 4.50 -1.86 1.63
N ALA A 143 4.27 -3.03 1.05
CA ALA A 143 3.80 -4.20 1.80
C ALA A 143 4.80 -4.63 2.89
N VAL A 144 6.10 -4.64 2.57
CA VAL A 144 7.16 -5.00 3.54
C VAL A 144 7.26 -3.97 4.66
N ALA A 145 7.24 -2.68 4.33
CA ALA A 145 7.28 -1.60 5.30
C ALA A 145 6.03 -1.61 6.21
N MET A 146 4.84 -1.87 5.66
CA MET A 146 3.61 -1.96 6.44
C MET A 146 3.60 -3.17 7.39
N VAL A 147 4.10 -4.33 6.93
CA VAL A 147 4.30 -5.49 7.80
C VAL A 147 5.25 -5.12 8.94
N THR A 148 6.36 -4.45 8.63
CA THR A 148 7.33 -4.00 9.65
C THR A 148 6.68 -3.06 10.68
N ALA A 149 5.89 -2.08 10.22
CA ALA A 149 5.13 -1.19 11.09
C ALA A 149 4.20 -1.96 12.03
N TRP A 150 3.48 -2.96 11.49
CA TRP A 150 2.57 -3.82 12.24
C TRP A 150 3.27 -4.65 13.31
N LEU A 151 4.47 -5.18 13.02
CA LEU A 151 5.26 -5.95 13.98
C LEU A 151 5.79 -5.05 15.10
N TYR A 152 6.37 -3.90 14.75
CA TYR A 152 6.90 -2.96 15.73
C TYR A 152 5.84 -2.39 16.66
N GLN A 153 4.61 -2.18 16.18
CA GLN A 153 3.50 -1.76 17.02
C GLN A 153 3.16 -2.76 18.14
N GLN A 154 3.51 -4.03 17.95
CA GLN A 154 3.28 -5.11 18.91
C GLN A 154 4.56 -5.52 19.64
N ASP A 155 5.63 -4.73 19.54
CA ASP A 155 6.97 -5.05 20.07
C ASP A 155 7.52 -6.40 19.58
N LEU A 156 7.13 -6.82 18.37
CA LEU A 156 7.58 -8.06 17.74
C LEU A 156 8.81 -7.83 16.85
N LYS A 157 9.65 -8.86 16.75
CA LYS A 157 10.88 -8.83 15.94
C LYS A 157 10.60 -9.14 14.48
N GLU A 158 11.29 -8.46 13.58
CA GLU A 158 11.12 -8.65 12.14
C GLU A 158 11.46 -10.06 11.64
N GLU A 159 12.30 -10.81 12.35
CA GLU A 159 12.70 -12.17 11.99
C GLU A 159 11.64 -13.23 12.36
N ASP A 160 10.62 -12.86 13.15
CA ASP A 160 9.54 -13.77 13.51
C ASP A 160 8.65 -14.06 12.29
N LYS A 161 8.93 -15.20 11.64
CA LYS A 161 8.21 -15.65 10.45
C LYS A 161 6.72 -15.83 10.68
N GLN A 162 6.31 -16.28 11.87
CA GLN A 162 4.89 -16.50 12.18
C GLN A 162 4.18 -15.17 12.38
N ALA A 163 4.77 -14.24 13.13
CA ALA A 163 4.25 -12.88 13.28
C ALA A 163 4.13 -12.16 11.94
N ARG A 164 5.14 -12.25 11.07
CA ARG A 164 5.07 -11.70 9.70
C ARG A 164 3.92 -12.30 8.88
N SER A 165 3.68 -13.60 9.03
CA SER A 165 2.60 -14.27 8.30
C SER A 165 1.23 -13.78 8.77
N LEU A 166 1.03 -13.70 10.08
CA LEU A 166 -0.21 -13.18 10.68
C LEU A 166 -0.44 -11.71 10.31
N ALA A 167 0.61 -10.89 10.36
CA ALA A 167 0.54 -9.49 9.93
C ALA A 167 0.10 -9.36 8.46
N ARG A 168 0.66 -10.16 7.55
CA ARG A 168 0.25 -10.15 6.13
C ARG A 168 -1.23 -10.51 5.95
N VAL A 169 -1.72 -11.52 6.66
CA VAL A 169 -3.13 -11.93 6.61
C VAL A 169 -4.03 -10.78 7.07
N GLU A 170 -3.71 -10.17 8.21
CA GLU A 170 -4.53 -9.09 8.78
C GLU A 170 -4.48 -7.82 7.92
N LEU A 171 -3.31 -7.43 7.42
CA LEU A 171 -3.18 -6.30 6.49
C LEU A 171 -3.91 -6.54 5.18
N THR A 172 -3.94 -7.78 4.69
CA THR A 172 -4.72 -8.17 3.50
C THR A 172 -6.22 -8.10 3.78
N ARG A 173 -6.66 -8.53 4.98
CA ARG A 173 -8.05 -8.39 5.43
C ARG A 173 -8.47 -6.91 5.44
N LEU A 174 -7.65 -6.02 6.01
CA LEU A 174 -7.89 -4.58 6.00
C LEU A 174 -7.94 -4.00 4.59
N LEU A 175 -7.12 -4.49 3.65
CA LEU A 175 -7.12 -4.04 2.26
C LEU A 175 -8.44 -4.39 1.56
N ARG A 176 -8.97 -5.60 1.82
CA ARG A 176 -10.28 -6.02 1.30
C ARG A 176 -11.42 -5.20 1.91
N GLU A 177 -11.35 -4.92 3.21
CA GLU A 177 -12.31 -4.06 3.91
C GLU A 177 -12.34 -2.65 3.29
N ALA A 178 -11.17 -2.07 3.03
CA ALA A 178 -11.04 -0.79 2.33
C ALA A 178 -11.63 -0.82 0.90
N ARG A 179 -11.39 -1.89 0.15
CA ARG A 179 -11.94 -2.04 -1.21
C ARG A 179 -13.47 -2.12 -1.18
N ALA A 180 -14.04 -2.87 -0.23
CA ALA A 180 -15.48 -3.01 -0.07
C ALA A 180 -16.16 -1.70 0.32
N SER A 181 -15.56 -0.90 1.22
CA SER A 181 -16.13 0.38 1.64
C SER A 181 -16.10 1.46 0.54
N VAL A 182 -15.17 1.34 -0.41
CA VAL A 182 -15.09 2.23 -1.60
C VAL A 182 -16.08 1.82 -2.70
N ARG A 183 -16.53 0.56 -2.74
CA ARG A 183 -17.54 0.02 -3.68
C ARG A 183 -18.86 -0.33 -2.98
N PRO A 184 -19.66 0.64 -2.50
CA PRO A 184 -20.89 0.34 -1.77
C PRO A 184 -21.98 -0.34 -2.64
N ASP A 185 -21.93 -0.21 -3.97
CA ASP A 185 -22.99 -0.67 -4.88
C ASP A 185 -22.91 -2.16 -5.28
N GLN A 186 -22.08 -2.97 -4.63
CA GLN A 186 -21.94 -4.42 -4.90
C GLN A 186 -22.06 -5.32 -3.65
N SER A 187 -22.61 -4.79 -2.55
CA SER A 187 -22.89 -5.55 -1.31
C SER A 187 -24.31 -6.11 -1.29
#